data_AF-A0A1M6L7M9-F1
#
_entry.id   AF-A0A1M6L7M9-F1
#
_cell.length_a   1.000
_cell.length_b   1.000
_cell.length_c   1.000
_cell.angle_alpha   90.00
_cell.angle_beta   90.00
_cell.angle_gamma   90.00
#
_symmetry.space_group_name_H-M   'P 1'
#
loop_
_entity.id
_entity.type
_entity.pdbx_description
1 polymer ?
#
loop_
_entity_poly.entity_id
_entity_poly.type
_entity_poly.pdbx_seq_one_letter_code
_entity_poly.pdbx_strand_id
1 'polypeptide(L)'
;MKRILVLMVLALVSTTALAQDNYRDIVYLKNGSVVRGIIIEQYPNVSIKIETADQSIFVFRMEEIEKLGKELHRQKDRRLGPATGLGSGHIRTVDIGYQKRIGDYGMDRWKLNIVNSYAFNPIVSLGIGTGLRYYKESEAALIPLFANARINFLDAPSTPFIAFDIGYSFDATYRLEGVGMLLSPTIGARFGTSQGTTFTIGVGYEMQKMDFFYLYDNGGYYDLVTTSENSGAVSISIGLFF
;
A
#
# COMPACT_ATOMS: atom_id res chain seq x y z
N MET A 1 -12.81 18.54 -16.20
CA MET A 1 -11.96 18.26 -15.02
C MET A 1 -12.76 17.79 -13.80
N LYS A 2 -13.81 18.50 -13.36
CA LYS A 2 -14.63 18.10 -12.18
C LYS A 2 -15.28 16.69 -12.29
N ARG A 3 -15.70 16.28 -13.49
CA ARG A 3 -16.34 14.96 -13.73
C ARG A 3 -15.35 13.78 -13.63
N ILE A 4 -14.08 13.99 -13.99
CA ILE A 4 -13.02 12.97 -13.91
C ILE A 4 -12.58 12.78 -12.46
N LEU A 5 -12.53 13.86 -11.67
CA LEU A 5 -12.24 13.80 -10.24
C LEU A 5 -13.30 12.97 -9.48
N VAL A 6 -14.58 13.16 -9.79
CA VAL A 6 -15.68 12.40 -9.18
C VAL A 6 -15.61 10.92 -9.53
N LEU A 7 -15.25 10.59 -10.78
CA LEU A 7 -15.05 9.19 -11.21
C LEU A 7 -13.86 8.52 -10.52
N MET A 8 -12.76 9.24 -10.27
CA MET A 8 -11.63 8.72 -9.50
C MET A 8 -11.98 8.48 -8.02
N VAL A 9 -12.76 9.38 -7.40
CA VAL A 9 -13.21 9.20 -6.01
C VAL A 9 -14.19 8.04 -5.89
N LEU A 10 -15.10 7.87 -6.85
CA LEU A 10 -16.02 6.71 -6.89
C LEU A 10 -15.29 5.38 -7.12
N ALA A 11 -14.21 5.36 -7.89
CA ALA A 11 -13.39 4.17 -8.11
C ALA A 11 -12.56 3.76 -6.88
N LEU A 12 -12.21 4.71 -5.99
CA LEU A 12 -11.57 4.37 -4.71
C LEU A 12 -12.57 3.76 -3.71
N VAL A 13 -13.83 4.21 -3.71
CA VAL A 13 -14.87 3.72 -2.79
C VAL A 13 -15.34 2.30 -3.12
N SER A 14 -15.27 1.86 -4.38
CA SER A 14 -15.68 0.48 -4.76
C SER A 14 -14.71 -0.61 -4.29
N THR A 15 -13.48 -0.27 -3.90
CA THR A 15 -12.49 -1.25 -3.42
C THR A 15 -12.68 -1.69 -1.96
N THR A 16 -13.58 -1.05 -1.20
CA THR A 16 -13.87 -1.45 0.19
C THR A 16 -14.91 -2.57 0.30
N ALA A 17 -15.35 -3.17 -0.81
CA ALA A 17 -16.39 -4.21 -0.84
C ALA A 17 -15.86 -5.66 -0.82
N LEU A 18 -14.57 -5.90 -0.60
CA LEU A 18 -13.99 -7.25 -0.54
C LEU A 18 -13.67 -7.72 0.89
N ALA A 19 -14.62 -7.55 1.80
CA ALA A 19 -14.69 -8.33 3.02
C ALA A 19 -15.96 -9.20 2.96
N GLN A 20 -15.97 -10.19 2.08
CA GLN A 20 -16.98 -11.25 2.16
C GLN A 20 -16.58 -12.18 3.28
N ASP A 21 -17.37 -12.19 4.36
CA ASP A 21 -17.33 -13.23 5.36
C ASP A 21 -17.57 -14.59 4.69
N ASN A 22 -16.58 -15.47 4.71
CA ASN A 22 -16.73 -16.83 4.20
C ASN A 22 -17.58 -17.63 5.20
N TYR A 23 -18.86 -17.81 4.89
CA TYR A 23 -19.73 -18.70 5.65
C TYR A 23 -19.49 -20.15 5.23
N ARG A 24 -19.43 -21.07 6.21
CA ARG A 24 -19.42 -22.52 6.00
C ARG A 24 -20.71 -23.12 6.54
N ASP A 25 -21.33 -23.99 5.76
CA ASP A 25 -22.51 -24.73 6.20
C ASP A 25 -22.11 -25.88 7.13
N ILE A 26 -22.94 -26.11 8.15
CA ILE A 26 -22.82 -27.23 9.08
C ILE A 26 -24.08 -28.07 9.03
N VAL A 27 -23.90 -29.37 8.88
CA VAL A 27 -24.94 -30.38 8.98
C VAL A 27 -24.72 -31.17 10.27
N TYR A 28 -25.66 -31.05 11.21
CA TYR A 28 -25.71 -31.88 12.41
C TYR A 28 -26.60 -33.08 12.12
N LEU A 29 -26.06 -34.29 12.25
CA LEU A 29 -26.77 -35.55 12.03
C LEU A 29 -27.29 -36.10 13.37
N LYS A 30 -28.43 -36.79 13.34
CA LYS A 30 -29.07 -37.37 14.54
C LYS A 30 -28.21 -38.41 15.27
N ASN A 31 -27.20 -38.96 14.59
CA ASN A 31 -26.23 -39.87 15.18
C ASN A 31 -25.10 -39.13 15.95
N GLY A 32 -25.16 -37.80 16.06
CA GLY A 32 -24.16 -36.95 16.70
C GLY A 32 -22.99 -36.54 15.80
N SER A 33 -22.95 -36.99 14.55
CA SER A 33 -21.90 -36.59 13.60
C SER A 33 -22.13 -35.18 13.07
N VAL A 34 -21.04 -34.44 12.81
CA VAL A 34 -21.10 -33.05 12.33
C VAL A 34 -20.26 -32.92 11.06
N VAL A 35 -20.90 -32.59 9.95
CA VAL A 35 -20.25 -32.40 8.66
C VAL A 35 -20.21 -30.92 8.31
N ARG A 36 -19.05 -30.44 7.85
CA ARG A 36 -18.79 -29.02 7.61
C ARG A 36 -18.29 -28.82 6.18
N GLY A 37 -18.94 -27.94 5.44
CA GLY A 37 -18.69 -27.79 4.01
C GLY A 37 -19.57 -26.73 3.39
N ILE A 38 -19.73 -26.78 2.07
CA ILE A 38 -20.65 -25.92 1.32
C ILE A 38 -21.77 -26.82 0.82
N ILE A 39 -23.03 -26.46 1.10
CA ILE A 39 -24.17 -27.17 0.50
C ILE A 39 -24.25 -26.78 -0.96
N ILE A 40 -23.93 -27.72 -1.84
CA ILE A 40 -23.89 -27.50 -3.29
C ILE A 40 -25.22 -27.79 -3.97
N GLU A 41 -26.08 -28.61 -3.34
CA GLU A 41 -27.36 -29.02 -3.91
C GLU A 41 -28.34 -29.43 -2.80
N GLN A 42 -29.61 -29.08 -2.96
CA GLN A 42 -30.66 -29.40 -1.99
C GLN A 42 -31.96 -29.79 -2.70
N TYR A 43 -32.48 -30.96 -2.35
CA TYR A 43 -33.83 -31.41 -2.68
C TYR A 43 -34.70 -31.29 -1.43
N PRO A 44 -35.67 -30.35 -1.39
CA PRO A 44 -36.50 -30.11 -0.23
C PRO A 44 -37.16 -31.40 0.29
N ASN A 45 -37.08 -31.63 1.60
CA ASN A 45 -37.60 -32.82 2.29
C ASN A 45 -37.05 -34.18 1.83
N VAL A 46 -36.04 -34.20 0.95
CA VAL A 46 -35.47 -35.46 0.42
C VAL A 46 -34.00 -35.59 0.84
N SER A 47 -33.12 -34.73 0.32
CA SER A 47 -31.67 -34.85 0.57
C SER A 47 -30.92 -33.54 0.35
N ILE A 48 -29.72 -33.47 0.93
CA ILE A 48 -28.73 -32.41 0.68
C ILE A 48 -27.41 -33.02 0.24
N LYS A 49 -26.68 -32.32 -0.64
CA LYS A 49 -25.28 -32.61 -0.96
C LYS A 49 -24.40 -31.53 -0.34
N ILE A 50 -23.40 -31.96 0.41
CA ILE A 50 -22.39 -31.10 1.02
C ILE A 50 -21.01 -31.47 0.51
N GLU A 51 -20.28 -30.46 0.04
CA GLU A 51 -18.88 -30.58 -0.39
C GLU A 51 -17.97 -30.13 0.76
N THR A 52 -17.11 -31.04 1.21
CA THR A 52 -16.14 -30.79 2.28
C THR A 52 -14.83 -30.21 1.72
N ALA A 53 -13.96 -29.67 2.59
CA ALA A 53 -12.76 -28.94 2.16
C ALA A 53 -11.73 -29.77 1.38
N ASP A 54 -11.81 -31.10 1.48
CA ASP A 54 -11.03 -32.09 0.74
C ASP A 54 -11.63 -32.43 -0.64
N GLN A 55 -12.67 -31.71 -1.08
CA GLN A 55 -13.46 -31.96 -2.30
C GLN A 55 -14.27 -33.27 -2.26
N SER A 56 -14.40 -33.89 -1.09
CA SER A 56 -15.32 -35.02 -0.90
C SER A 56 -16.77 -34.54 -0.90
N ILE A 57 -17.66 -35.27 -1.58
CA ILE A 57 -19.09 -34.97 -1.64
C ILE A 57 -19.83 -36.00 -0.79
N PHE A 58 -20.60 -35.50 0.17
CA PHE A 58 -21.49 -36.33 0.99
C PHE A 58 -22.95 -36.01 0.69
N VAL A 59 -23.77 -37.06 0.65
CA VAL A 59 -25.22 -36.95 0.45
C VAL A 59 -25.91 -37.41 1.72
N PHE A 60 -26.72 -36.54 2.32
CA PHE A 60 -27.50 -36.84 3.52
C PHE A 60 -28.98 -36.74 3.23
N ARG A 61 -29.76 -37.70 3.72
CA ARG A 61 -31.22 -37.60 3.65
C ARG A 61 -31.73 -36.65 4.73
N MET A 62 -32.85 -35.98 4.45
CA MET A 62 -33.42 -35.03 5.42
C MET A 62 -33.81 -35.70 6.75
N GLU A 63 -34.14 -37.00 6.72
CA GLU A 63 -34.47 -37.80 7.91
C GLU A 63 -33.28 -38.04 8.86
N GLU A 64 -32.05 -37.98 8.34
CA GLU A 64 -30.80 -38.21 9.08
C GLU A 64 -30.28 -36.92 9.74
N ILE A 65 -30.79 -35.78 9.29
CA ILE A 65 -30.35 -34.45 9.73
C ILE A 65 -31.16 -34.04 10.96
N GLU A 66 -30.44 -33.66 12.00
CA GLU A 66 -31.02 -33.08 13.20
C GLU A 66 -31.19 -31.56 13.05
N LYS A 67 -30.16 -30.89 12.53
CA LYS A 67 -30.13 -29.43 12.38
C LYS A 67 -29.18 -28.98 11.28
N LEU A 68 -29.55 -27.92 10.58
CA LEU A 68 -28.67 -27.16 9.71
C LEU A 68 -28.23 -25.87 10.39
N GLY A 69 -26.96 -25.52 10.24
CA GLY A 69 -26.39 -24.30 10.75
C GLY A 69 -25.43 -23.65 9.75
N LYS A 70 -25.12 -22.38 9.98
CA LYS A 70 -24.05 -21.66 9.28
C LYS A 70 -23.07 -21.19 10.34
N GLU A 71 -21.78 -21.48 10.15
CA GLU A 71 -20.70 -20.88 10.93
C GLU A 71 -19.90 -19.91 10.07
N LEU A 72 -19.39 -18.88 10.72
CA LEU A 72 -18.31 -18.10 10.14
C LEU A 72 -17.11 -19.04 10.00
N HIS A 73 -16.60 -19.24 8.80
CA HIS A 73 -15.38 -20.00 8.57
C HIS A 73 -14.18 -19.18 9.04
N ARG A 74 -14.00 -19.11 10.35
CA ARG A 74 -12.78 -18.61 10.95
C ARG A 74 -11.77 -19.75 10.88
N GLN A 75 -10.89 -19.73 9.87
CA GLN A 75 -9.70 -20.57 9.90
C GLN A 75 -9.08 -20.42 11.29
N LYS A 76 -8.86 -21.53 11.99
CA LYS A 76 -8.03 -21.52 13.19
C LYS A 76 -6.65 -21.09 12.73
N ASP A 77 -6.32 -19.83 12.96
CA ASP A 77 -5.04 -19.22 12.61
C ASP A 77 -3.90 -20.14 13.10
N ARG A 78 -3.24 -20.79 12.16
CA ARG A 78 -1.94 -21.41 12.36
C ARG A 78 -0.95 -20.29 12.66
N ARG A 79 -0.92 -19.77 13.90
CA ARG A 79 0.06 -18.79 14.40
C ARG A 79 0.50 -17.77 13.35
N LEU A 80 -0.44 -17.18 12.63
CA LEU A 80 -0.16 -15.93 11.93
C LEU A 80 -0.04 -14.88 13.03
N GLY A 81 1.01 -14.06 12.96
CA GLY A 81 1.06 -12.83 13.72
C GLY A 81 -0.24 -12.02 13.54
N PRO A 82 -0.55 -11.08 14.45
CA PRO A 82 -1.88 -10.54 14.59
C PRO A 82 -2.45 -10.07 13.25
N ALA A 83 -3.64 -10.57 12.91
CA ALA A 83 -4.49 -10.03 11.84
C ALA A 83 -5.08 -8.64 12.20
N THR A 84 -4.59 -8.03 13.29
CA THR A 84 -4.85 -6.66 13.72
C THR A 84 -3.74 -5.77 13.19
N GLY A 85 -4.03 -4.48 12.93
CA GLY A 85 -3.05 -3.53 12.41
C GLY A 85 -1.75 -3.59 13.21
N LEU A 86 -0.63 -3.35 12.50
CA LEU A 86 0.73 -3.33 13.00
C LEU A 86 0.81 -3.16 14.53
N GLY A 87 0.98 -4.26 15.25
CA GLY A 87 1.43 -4.17 16.64
C GLY A 87 2.75 -3.39 16.70
N SER A 88 3.16 -2.99 17.91
CA SER A 88 4.45 -2.30 18.05
C SER A 88 5.59 -3.17 17.48
N GLY A 89 6.41 -2.62 16.58
CA GLY A 89 7.46 -3.41 15.95
C GLY A 89 8.12 -2.75 14.76
N HIS A 90 9.14 -3.43 14.23
CA HIS A 90 9.86 -2.98 13.04
C HIS A 90 9.07 -3.29 11.78
N ILE A 91 9.06 -2.33 10.87
CA ILE A 91 8.37 -2.40 9.58
C ILE A 91 9.37 -1.98 8.53
N ARG A 92 9.39 -2.70 7.42
CA ARG A 92 10.07 -2.24 6.21
C ARG A 92 9.05 -1.94 5.14
N THR A 93 9.19 -0.81 4.47
CA THR A 93 8.37 -0.46 3.32
C THR A 93 9.27 -0.22 2.12
N VAL A 94 8.88 -0.79 0.98
CA VAL A 94 9.48 -0.46 -0.32
C VAL A 94 8.40 0.19 -1.17
N ASP A 95 8.62 1.42 -1.62
CA ASP A 95 7.68 2.18 -2.45
C ASP A 95 8.31 2.46 -3.82
N ILE A 96 7.58 2.15 -4.89
CA ILE A 96 7.92 2.56 -6.26
C ILE A 96 6.87 3.53 -6.78
N GLY A 97 7.29 4.56 -7.51
CA GLY A 97 6.38 5.53 -8.07
C GLY A 97 6.95 6.32 -9.23
N TYR A 98 6.06 7.04 -9.91
CA TYR A 98 6.41 8.03 -10.91
C TYR A 98 6.01 9.41 -10.41
N GLN A 99 6.88 10.39 -10.63
CA GLN A 99 6.69 11.76 -10.20
C GLN A 99 6.63 12.66 -11.43
N LYS A 100 5.51 13.36 -11.59
CA LYS A 100 5.28 14.33 -12.66
C LYS A 100 5.60 15.73 -12.17
N ARG A 101 6.41 16.46 -12.95
CA ARG A 101 6.84 17.82 -12.62
C ARG A 101 5.69 18.81 -12.42
N ILE A 102 5.92 19.75 -11.51
CA ILE A 102 5.05 20.90 -11.26
C ILE A 102 5.93 22.13 -11.01
N GLY A 103 5.51 23.27 -11.57
CA GLY A 103 6.26 24.53 -11.50
C GLY A 103 7.40 24.59 -12.51
N ASP A 104 8.02 25.75 -12.60
CA ASP A 104 8.97 26.08 -13.67
C ASP A 104 10.29 25.28 -13.56
N TYR A 105 10.64 24.85 -12.34
CA TYR A 105 11.84 24.07 -12.04
C TYR A 105 11.54 22.59 -11.73
N GLY A 106 10.27 22.17 -11.86
CA GLY A 106 9.89 20.78 -11.63
C GLY A 106 10.49 19.86 -12.70
N MET A 107 10.89 18.66 -12.30
CA MET A 107 11.42 17.65 -13.23
C MET A 107 10.72 16.30 -13.07
N ASP A 108 10.48 15.63 -14.19
CA ASP A 108 9.89 14.29 -14.20
C ASP A 108 10.92 13.27 -13.73
N ARG A 109 10.52 12.37 -12.82
CA ARG A 109 11.44 11.41 -12.23
C ARG A 109 10.76 10.12 -11.77
N TRP A 110 11.51 9.02 -11.84
CA TRP A 110 11.13 7.78 -11.17
C TRP A 110 11.57 7.82 -9.72
N LYS A 111 10.72 7.27 -8.84
CA LYS A 111 10.93 7.20 -7.40
C LYS A 111 10.98 5.74 -6.96
N LEU A 112 12.04 5.40 -6.24
CA LEU A 112 12.12 4.21 -5.40
C LEU A 112 12.46 4.67 -3.98
N ASN A 113 11.77 4.16 -2.98
CA ASN A 113 12.07 4.39 -1.57
C ASN A 113 12.16 3.04 -0.84
N ILE A 114 13.07 2.96 0.11
CA ILE A 114 13.16 1.89 1.09
C ILE A 114 13.17 2.57 2.46
N VAL A 115 12.20 2.22 3.30
CA VAL A 115 12.01 2.82 4.61
C VAL A 115 12.06 1.73 5.67
N ASN A 116 12.85 1.95 6.71
CA ASN A 116 12.88 1.14 7.91
C ASN A 116 12.31 1.95 9.07
N SER A 117 11.16 1.52 9.57
CA SER A 117 10.39 2.24 10.58
C SER A 117 10.13 1.36 11.79
N TYR A 118 9.94 2.01 12.93
CA TYR A 118 9.37 1.42 14.13
C TYR A 118 7.93 1.93 14.28
N ALA A 119 6.95 1.03 14.26
CA ALA A 119 5.59 1.33 14.69
C ALA A 119 5.52 1.25 16.21
N PHE A 120 5.04 2.33 16.83
CA PHE A 120 4.78 2.35 18.26
C PHE A 120 3.42 1.74 18.58
N ASN A 121 2.47 1.89 17.65
CA ASN A 121 1.13 1.32 17.70
C ASN A 121 0.59 1.22 16.24
N PRO A 122 -0.62 0.69 16.02
CA PRO A 122 -1.17 0.56 14.66
C PRO A 122 -1.36 1.89 13.90
N ILE A 123 -1.38 3.01 14.62
CA ILE A 123 -1.63 4.36 14.11
C ILE A 123 -0.32 5.07 13.75
N VAL A 124 0.71 5.01 14.60
CA VAL A 124 1.91 5.87 14.48
C VAL A 124 3.17 5.06 14.27
N SER A 125 3.94 5.44 13.26
CA SER A 125 5.29 4.92 13.00
C SER A 125 6.27 6.03 12.64
N LEU A 126 7.52 5.85 13.06
CA LEU A 126 8.64 6.72 12.72
C LEU A 126 9.79 5.87 12.19
N GLY A 127 10.53 6.38 11.22
CA GLY A 127 11.61 5.64 10.60
C GLY A 127 12.61 6.51 9.88
N ILE A 128 13.56 5.82 9.25
CA ILE A 128 14.52 6.40 8.34
C ILE A 128 14.42 5.69 7.01
N GLY A 129 14.62 6.44 5.94
CA GLY A 129 14.53 5.93 4.58
C GLY A 129 15.67 6.40 3.71
N THR A 130 15.91 5.60 2.68
CA THR A 130 16.75 5.95 1.55
C THR A 130 16.00 5.66 0.25
N GLY A 131 16.54 6.05 -0.89
CA GLY A 131 15.87 5.78 -2.15
C GLY A 131 16.71 6.10 -3.38
N LEU A 132 16.01 6.16 -4.50
CA LEU A 132 16.52 6.61 -5.78
C LEU A 132 15.51 7.58 -6.40
N ARG A 133 16.02 8.67 -6.96
CA ARG A 133 15.31 9.57 -7.87
C ARG A 133 16.03 9.56 -9.19
N TYR A 134 15.43 8.95 -10.20
CA TYR A 134 16.03 8.90 -11.54
C TYR A 134 15.34 9.90 -12.47
N TYR A 135 16.09 10.90 -12.88
CA TYR A 135 15.65 11.99 -13.75
C TYR A 135 15.97 11.60 -15.20
N LYS A 136 14.94 11.22 -15.96
CA LYS A 136 15.14 10.71 -17.33
C LYS A 136 15.69 11.77 -18.28
N GLU A 137 15.25 13.03 -18.13
CA GLU A 137 15.62 14.12 -19.04
C GLU A 137 17.08 14.56 -18.86
N SER A 138 17.64 14.46 -17.65
CA SER A 138 19.02 14.86 -17.35
C SER A 138 19.97 13.68 -17.16
N GLU A 139 19.49 12.45 -17.30
CA GLU A 139 20.23 11.20 -17.02
C GLU A 139 20.90 11.19 -15.64
N ALA A 140 20.29 11.87 -14.67
CA ALA A 140 20.82 12.04 -13.32
C ALA A 140 20.10 11.13 -12.31
N ALA A 141 20.84 10.67 -11.31
CA ALA A 141 20.34 9.84 -10.22
C ALA A 141 20.66 10.49 -8.88
N LEU A 142 19.64 10.72 -8.04
CA LEU A 142 19.83 11.19 -6.67
C LEU A 142 19.46 10.11 -5.67
N ILE A 143 20.23 10.04 -4.57
CA ILE A 143 19.95 9.20 -3.42
C ILE A 143 19.51 10.09 -2.25
N PRO A 144 18.21 10.15 -1.93
CA PRO A 144 17.74 10.82 -0.73
C PRO A 144 18.02 9.98 0.52
N LEU A 145 18.41 10.64 1.60
CA LEU A 145 18.36 10.11 2.97
C LEU A 145 17.36 10.95 3.77
N PHE A 146 16.37 10.32 4.39
CA PHE A 146 15.26 11.04 5.01
C PHE A 146 14.76 10.38 6.28
N ALA A 147 14.23 11.20 7.20
CA ALA A 147 13.36 10.74 8.26
C ALA A 147 11.94 10.60 7.71
N ASN A 148 11.25 9.54 8.11
CA ASN A 148 9.88 9.24 7.72
C ASN A 148 8.98 9.24 8.96
N ALA A 149 7.89 10.00 8.90
CA ALA A 149 6.80 9.90 9.86
C ALA A 149 5.53 9.46 9.15
N ARG A 150 4.81 8.50 9.70
CA ARG A 150 3.55 8.00 9.13
C ARG A 150 2.48 7.83 10.20
N ILE A 151 1.28 8.29 9.88
CA ILE A 151 0.07 8.20 10.70
C ILE A 151 -1.01 7.50 9.87
N ASN A 152 -1.41 6.30 10.28
CA ASN A 152 -2.61 5.62 9.81
C ASN A 152 -3.82 6.14 10.58
N PHE A 153 -5.00 6.18 9.95
CA PHE A 153 -6.19 6.78 10.57
C PHE A 153 -7.01 5.78 11.40
N LEU A 154 -6.89 4.49 11.07
CA LEU A 154 -7.64 3.40 11.68
C LEU A 154 -6.71 2.23 12.02
N ASP A 155 -6.99 1.53 13.12
CA ASP A 155 -6.46 0.18 13.39
C ASP A 155 -7.30 -0.85 12.65
N ALA A 156 -7.08 -0.95 11.34
CA ALA A 156 -7.79 -1.86 10.46
C ALA A 156 -6.88 -2.35 9.33
N PRO A 157 -7.14 -3.54 8.74
CA PRO A 157 -6.37 -4.05 7.60
C PRO A 157 -6.31 -3.07 6.43
N SER A 158 -7.42 -2.37 6.18
CA SER A 158 -7.51 -1.28 5.21
C SER A 158 -7.63 0.04 5.93
N THR A 159 -6.65 0.92 5.78
CA THR A 159 -6.56 2.16 6.57
C THR A 159 -5.96 3.30 5.74
N PRO A 160 -6.61 4.47 5.67
CA PRO A 160 -6.00 5.67 5.12
C PRO A 160 -4.78 6.07 5.95
N PHE A 161 -3.80 6.71 5.30
CA PHE A 161 -2.63 7.23 5.99
C PHE A 161 -2.20 8.59 5.43
N ILE A 162 -1.49 9.34 6.28
CA ILE A 162 -0.63 10.43 5.87
C ILE A 162 0.80 10.09 6.26
N ALA A 163 1.75 10.43 5.40
CA ALA A 163 3.17 10.30 5.65
C ALA A 163 3.90 11.59 5.30
N PHE A 164 5.02 11.82 5.96
CA PHE A 164 5.86 12.98 5.75
C PHE A 164 7.32 12.55 5.77
N ASP A 165 8.01 12.80 4.65
CA ASP A 165 9.46 12.60 4.53
C ASP A 165 10.16 13.96 4.60
N ILE A 166 11.22 14.04 5.39
CA ILE A 166 12.13 15.19 5.43
C ILE A 166 13.57 14.71 5.42
N GLY A 167 14.39 15.24 4.53
CA GLY A 167 15.73 14.72 4.32
C GLY A 167 16.62 15.58 3.45
N TYR A 168 17.68 14.95 2.97
CA TYR A 168 18.69 15.55 2.11
C TYR A 168 19.11 14.55 1.02
N SER A 169 19.32 15.04 -0.19
CA SER A 169 19.67 14.21 -1.35
C SER A 169 21.11 14.39 -1.79
N PHE A 170 21.72 13.31 -2.25
CA PHE A 170 23.08 13.25 -2.76
C PHE A 170 23.08 12.81 -4.24
N ASP A 171 23.97 13.39 -5.04
CA ASP A 171 24.09 13.07 -6.46
C ASP A 171 24.87 11.77 -6.67
N ALA A 172 24.18 10.70 -7.03
CA ALA A 172 24.80 9.40 -7.29
C ALA A 172 25.51 9.33 -8.65
N THR A 173 25.19 10.23 -9.58
CA THR A 173 25.84 10.31 -10.89
C THR A 173 27.20 11.01 -10.79
N TYR A 174 27.31 12.05 -9.98
CA TYR A 174 28.52 12.87 -9.84
C TYR A 174 29.03 12.90 -8.38
N ARG A 175 29.77 11.85 -7.99
CA ARG A 175 30.64 11.82 -6.80
C ARG A 175 29.94 11.95 -5.43
N LEU A 176 28.64 11.68 -5.32
CA LEU A 176 27.86 11.77 -4.07
C LEU A 176 27.88 13.18 -3.46
N GLU A 177 27.96 14.20 -4.30
CA GLU A 177 27.88 15.59 -3.85
C GLU A 177 26.49 15.90 -3.29
N GLY A 178 26.45 16.78 -2.29
CA GLY A 178 25.20 17.12 -1.63
C GLY A 178 24.36 18.06 -2.49
N VAL A 179 23.13 17.67 -2.81
CA VAL A 179 22.24 18.44 -3.70
C VAL A 179 21.36 19.41 -2.93
N GLY A 180 20.61 18.91 -1.94
CA GLY A 180 19.72 19.78 -1.19
C GLY A 180 18.64 19.06 -0.42
N MET A 181 17.89 19.85 0.34
CA MET A 181 16.79 19.38 1.17
C MET A 181 15.66 18.77 0.35
N LEU A 182 15.07 17.71 0.91
CA LEU A 182 13.89 17.02 0.39
C LEU A 182 12.76 17.12 1.41
N LEU A 183 11.56 17.45 0.93
CA LEU A 183 10.31 17.39 1.70
C LEU A 183 9.26 16.65 0.88
N SER A 184 8.64 15.61 1.44
CA SER A 184 7.61 14.86 0.74
C SER A 184 6.42 14.48 1.63
N PRO A 185 5.38 15.33 1.71
CA PRO A 185 4.07 14.90 2.21
C PRO A 185 3.41 13.92 1.23
N THR A 186 2.79 12.86 1.78
CA THR A 186 2.06 11.84 1.03
C THR A 186 0.76 11.50 1.75
N ILE A 187 -0.33 11.37 1.02
CA ILE A 187 -1.59 10.79 1.52
C ILE A 187 -1.88 9.52 0.73
N GLY A 188 -2.41 8.50 1.39
CA GLY A 188 -2.67 7.23 0.72
C GLY A 188 -3.58 6.30 1.51
N ALA A 189 -3.67 5.07 1.03
CA ALA A 189 -4.35 3.98 1.69
C ALA A 189 -3.46 2.74 1.73
N ARG A 190 -3.47 2.07 2.88
CA ARG A 190 -2.88 0.75 3.11
C ARG A 190 -3.98 -0.29 2.97
N PHE A 191 -3.64 -1.42 2.36
CA PHE A 191 -4.52 -2.58 2.20
C PHE A 191 -3.77 -3.85 2.63
N GLY A 192 -4.23 -4.49 3.69
CA GLY A 192 -3.83 -5.84 4.08
C GLY A 192 -4.64 -6.89 3.33
N THR A 193 -3.99 -7.93 2.82
CA THR A 193 -4.65 -9.08 2.17
C THR A 193 -4.77 -10.26 3.14
N SER A 194 -5.71 -11.17 2.88
CA SER A 194 -5.91 -12.40 3.68
C SER A 194 -4.71 -13.35 3.64
N GLN A 195 -3.78 -13.16 2.70
CA GLN A 195 -2.55 -13.93 2.56
C GLN A 195 -1.38 -13.35 3.39
N GLY A 196 -1.60 -12.26 4.13
CA GLY A 196 -0.60 -11.61 4.97
C GLY A 196 0.24 -10.54 4.27
N THR A 197 0.09 -10.36 2.96
CA THR A 197 0.75 -9.27 2.22
C THR A 197 0.05 -7.95 2.49
N THR A 198 0.80 -6.90 2.74
CA THR A 198 0.25 -5.54 2.82
C THR A 198 0.87 -4.67 1.72
N PHE A 199 0.01 -3.97 0.98
CA PHE A 199 0.44 -2.96 0.01
C PHE A 199 -0.15 -1.58 0.32
N THR A 200 0.44 -0.54 -0.25
CA THR A 200 -0.05 0.84 -0.17
C THR A 200 -0.20 1.44 -1.55
N ILE A 201 -1.15 2.37 -1.68
CA ILE A 201 -1.25 3.29 -2.81
C ILE A 201 -1.21 4.70 -2.23
N GLY A 202 -0.34 5.56 -2.76
CA GLY A 202 -0.13 6.90 -2.26
C GLY A 202 -0.05 7.94 -3.37
N VAL A 203 -0.56 9.13 -3.06
CA VAL A 203 -0.36 10.36 -3.84
C VAL A 203 0.41 11.33 -2.96
N GLY A 204 1.51 11.87 -3.49
CA GLY A 204 2.39 12.75 -2.73
C GLY A 204 2.83 13.96 -3.54
N TYR A 205 3.38 14.93 -2.84
CA TYR A 205 4.12 16.03 -3.45
C TYR A 205 5.54 15.96 -2.91
N GLU A 206 6.53 16.14 -3.77
CA GLU A 206 7.93 16.16 -3.37
C GLU A 206 8.58 17.46 -3.82
N MET A 207 9.14 18.17 -2.85
CA MET A 207 9.99 19.34 -3.04
C MET A 207 11.43 18.88 -2.90
N GLN A 208 12.22 19.03 -3.95
CA GLN A 208 13.66 18.77 -3.94
C GLN A 208 14.38 20.07 -4.26
N LYS A 209 15.07 20.65 -3.27
CA LYS A 209 15.95 21.78 -3.51
C LYS A 209 17.17 21.31 -4.31
N MET A 210 17.51 22.02 -5.37
CA MET A 210 18.64 21.71 -6.24
C MET A 210 19.13 22.97 -6.95
N ASP A 211 20.38 22.92 -7.39
CA ASP A 211 21.00 24.03 -8.11
C ASP A 211 20.83 23.84 -9.62
N PHE A 212 20.43 24.93 -10.29
CA PHE A 212 20.29 25.01 -11.74
C PHE A 212 21.33 25.96 -12.31
N PHE A 213 21.92 25.56 -13.43
CA PHE A 213 22.95 26.33 -14.13
C PHE A 213 22.35 27.04 -15.33
N TYR A 214 22.54 28.36 -15.40
CA TYR A 214 22.13 29.20 -16.52
C TYR A 214 23.35 29.76 -17.23
N LEU A 215 23.32 29.72 -18.56
CA LEU A 215 24.30 30.39 -19.42
C LEU A 215 23.70 31.73 -19.85
N TYR A 216 24.29 32.83 -19.39
CA TYR A 216 23.96 34.16 -19.87
C TYR A 216 24.97 34.59 -20.94
N ASP A 217 24.48 34.94 -22.13
CA ASP A 217 25.30 35.59 -23.16
C ASP A 217 25.42 37.08 -22.83
N ASN A 218 26.64 37.52 -22.53
CA ASN A 218 26.95 38.91 -22.24
C ASN A 218 27.86 39.50 -23.32
N GLY A 219 27.38 39.49 -24.57
CA GLY A 219 28.07 40.11 -25.69
C GLY A 219 29.29 39.32 -26.17
N GLY A 220 29.16 37.98 -26.26
CA GLY A 220 30.19 37.10 -26.82
C GLY A 220 30.95 36.24 -25.80
N TYR A 221 30.65 36.40 -24.50
CA TYR A 221 31.10 35.52 -23.43
C TYR A 221 29.89 34.92 -22.70
N TYR A 222 30.00 33.64 -22.34
CA TYR A 222 28.97 32.94 -21.55
C TYR A 222 29.35 32.95 -20.08
N ASP A 223 28.54 33.61 -19.25
CA ASP A 223 28.65 33.55 -17.80
C ASP A 223 27.76 32.42 -17.25
N LEU A 224 28.35 31.58 -16.39
CA LEU A 224 27.65 30.51 -15.66
C LEU A 224 27.11 31.05 -14.34
N VAL A 225 25.79 31.21 -14.25
CA VAL A 225 25.11 31.58 -13.01
C VAL A 225 24.43 30.36 -12.43
N THR A 226 24.64 30.13 -11.13
CA THR A 226 24.00 29.03 -10.39
C THR A 226 22.90 29.59 -9.50
N THR A 227 21.70 29.05 -9.62
CA THR A 227 20.55 29.45 -8.80
C THR A 227 19.96 28.23 -8.11
N SER A 228 19.69 28.36 -6.80
CA SER A 228 19.14 27.27 -6.00
C SER A 228 17.62 27.34 -5.97
N GLU A 229 16.96 26.39 -6.61
CA GLU A 229 15.52 26.38 -6.81
C GLU A 229 14.88 25.09 -6.32
N ASN A 230 13.55 25.08 -6.22
CA ASN A 230 12.81 23.90 -5.80
C ASN A 230 12.21 23.15 -6.99
N SER A 231 12.68 21.92 -7.20
CA SER A 231 12.09 20.99 -8.16
C SER A 231 10.91 20.24 -7.55
N GLY A 232 9.71 20.80 -7.76
CA GLY A 232 8.44 20.24 -7.33
C GLY A 232 7.92 19.13 -8.27
N ALA A 233 7.39 18.05 -7.70
CA ALA A 233 6.69 17.02 -8.48
C ALA A 233 5.57 16.34 -7.68
N VAL A 234 4.47 15.98 -8.35
CA VAL A 234 3.42 15.12 -7.78
C VAL A 234 3.71 13.66 -8.09
N SER A 235 3.67 12.82 -7.07
CA SER A 235 3.95 11.40 -7.14
C SER A 235 2.69 10.54 -7.07
N ILE A 236 2.64 9.48 -7.87
CA ILE A 236 1.78 8.31 -7.61
C ILE A 236 2.70 7.13 -7.32
N SER A 237 2.46 6.44 -6.22
CA SER A 237 3.32 5.35 -5.75
C SER A 237 2.54 4.15 -5.24
N ILE A 238 3.11 2.96 -5.43
CA ILE A 238 2.67 1.70 -4.84
C ILE A 238 3.77 1.20 -3.90
N GLY A 239 3.38 0.79 -2.71
CA GLY A 239 4.29 0.26 -1.69
C GLY A 239 3.97 -1.16 -1.26
N LEU A 240 4.98 -1.84 -0.72
CA LEU A 240 4.88 -3.16 -0.10
C LEU A 240 5.52 -3.14 1.28
N PHE A 241 4.91 -3.84 2.23
CA PHE A 241 5.41 -3.99 3.60
C PHE A 241 6.05 -5.36 3.79
N PHE A 242 7.13 -5.39 4.56
CA PHE A 242 7.87 -6.58 4.99
C PHE A 242 8.20 -6.50 6.47
#